data_AF-A0A6M4ATC4-F1
#
_entry.id   AF-A0A6M4ATC4-F1
#
_cell.length_a   1.000
_cell.length_b   1.000
_cell.length_c   1.000
_cell.angle_alpha   90.00
_cell.angle_beta   90.00
_cell.angle_gamma   90.00
#
_symmetry.space_group_name_H-M   'P 1'
#
loop_
_entity.id
_entity.type
_entity.pdbx_description
1 polymer ?
#
loop_
_entity_poly.entity_id
_entity_poly.type
_entity_poly.pdbx_seq_one_letter_code
_entity_poly.pdbx_strand_id
1 'polypeptide(L)'
;MRAFKILLVVALISGLGTAAYLLLAERWQPGPAIVVDAQDYLPDGTVAAVPIGDGVNGDLAGKPGGEAPSSADGLLALTDGGEADAVKLCRSNYATLRDQLPSGGTLFGHLRSDEAPRSSLVATPAGFGGGNCSLIHASAAGALSRMLAAARADDPAVARAMMGISCYRSIERQAALFCNADRIASRGYAGQARWVAPPGFSEHSTGLAIDFGSRNGNCNLEQCFKNDPVGRWLKENARRFGFHLSFPEGNPQGVSFEPWHYRYVGGGSGVVSRNRRISEEESVVRPEVEAPIDLPIQPGDEIFAPPETN
;
A
#
# COMPACT_ATOMS: atom_id res chain seq x y z
N MET A 1 49.85 4.37 -38.00
CA MET A 1 49.26 5.27 -36.98
C MET A 1 47.79 5.48 -37.32
N ARG A 2 46.90 5.16 -36.40
CA ARG A 2 45.44 5.32 -36.51
C ARG A 2 45.07 6.79 -36.31
N ALA A 3 44.25 7.39 -37.18
CA ALA A 3 43.42 8.55 -36.85
C ALA A 3 42.33 8.82 -37.92
N PHE A 4 41.08 8.67 -37.51
CA PHE A 4 39.90 9.49 -37.84
C PHE A 4 39.64 9.95 -39.29
N LYS A 5 38.62 9.34 -39.91
CA LYS A 5 37.72 9.99 -40.88
C LYS A 5 36.28 9.64 -40.55
N ILE A 6 35.59 10.51 -39.81
CA ILE A 6 34.13 10.63 -39.82
C ILE A 6 33.83 12.13 -39.62
N LEU A 7 33.29 12.80 -40.64
CA LEU A 7 32.16 13.75 -40.60
C LEU A 7 32.15 14.57 -41.90
N LEU A 8 31.20 14.31 -42.80
CA LEU A 8 30.32 15.34 -43.42
C LEU A 8 29.41 14.66 -44.47
N VAL A 9 28.17 14.36 -44.11
CA VAL A 9 26.99 14.69 -44.95
C VAL A 9 25.87 15.05 -43.98
N VAL A 10 25.49 16.33 -44.01
CA VAL A 10 24.38 16.94 -43.30
C VAL A 10 23.15 16.94 -44.21
N ALA A 11 21.97 16.97 -43.58
CA ALA A 11 20.66 17.33 -44.10
C ALA A 11 19.87 16.25 -44.86
N LEU A 12 18.87 15.68 -44.18
CA LEU A 12 17.45 15.71 -44.61
C LEU A 12 16.54 14.83 -43.70
N ILE A 13 16.63 14.92 -42.37
CA ILE A 13 15.56 14.42 -41.49
C ILE A 13 15.44 15.31 -40.24
N SER A 14 15.14 16.59 -40.45
CA SER A 14 14.93 17.56 -39.36
C SER A 14 13.61 18.32 -39.51
N GLY A 15 12.54 17.60 -39.89
CA GLY A 15 11.21 18.22 -40.08
C GLY A 15 10.00 17.42 -39.60
N LEU A 16 10.13 16.13 -39.28
CA LEU A 16 8.96 15.29 -38.93
C LEU A 16 9.02 14.67 -37.51
N GLY A 17 10.15 14.76 -36.81
CA GLY A 17 10.28 14.20 -35.45
C GLY A 17 9.79 15.12 -34.33
N THR A 18 9.81 16.44 -34.53
CA THR A 18 9.46 17.42 -33.49
C THR A 18 7.95 17.64 -33.36
N ALA A 19 7.18 17.53 -34.45
CA ALA A 19 5.72 17.67 -34.40
C ALA A 19 5.03 16.46 -33.73
N ALA A 20 5.57 15.25 -33.90
CA ALA A 20 5.07 14.05 -33.22
C ALA A 20 5.39 14.05 -31.71
N TYR A 21 6.52 14.66 -31.31
CA TYR A 21 6.88 14.78 -29.90
C TYR A 21 6.07 15.87 -29.17
N LEU A 22 5.69 16.94 -29.88
CA LEU A 22 4.86 18.02 -29.31
C LEU A 22 3.37 17.62 -29.16
N LEU A 23 2.84 16.77 -30.04
CA LEU A 23 1.44 16.30 -29.91
C LEU A 23 1.24 15.18 -28.86
N LEU A 24 2.32 14.50 -28.43
CA LEU A 24 2.28 13.53 -27.34
C LEU A 24 2.51 14.16 -25.95
N ALA A 25 3.17 15.33 -25.88
CA ALA A 25 3.40 16.06 -24.63
C ALA A 25 2.18 16.85 -24.13
N GLU A 26 1.20 17.16 -24.99
CA GLU A 26 -0.02 17.90 -24.62
C GLU A 26 -1.13 17.03 -24.01
N ARG A 27 -0.96 15.69 -23.94
CA ARG A 27 -1.93 14.77 -23.30
C ARG A 27 -1.44 14.11 -22.02
N TRP A 28 -0.29 14.52 -21.50
CA TRP A 28 0.22 14.03 -20.21
C TRP A 28 0.56 15.21 -19.32
N GLN A 29 -0.47 15.75 -18.67
CA GLN A 29 -0.27 16.56 -17.47
C GLN A 29 0.10 15.58 -16.35
N PRO A 30 1.35 15.55 -15.84
CA PRO A 30 1.60 14.86 -14.58
C PRO A 30 0.65 15.50 -13.56
N GLY A 31 -0.14 14.67 -12.88
CA GLY A 31 -0.95 15.14 -11.75
C GLY A 31 -0.06 15.90 -10.76
N PRO A 32 -0.60 16.88 -10.02
CA PRO A 32 0.21 17.66 -9.09
C PRO A 32 0.96 16.69 -8.15
N ALA A 33 2.29 16.83 -8.13
CA ALA A 33 3.13 16.15 -7.17
C ALA A 33 2.51 16.30 -5.79
N ILE A 34 2.36 15.19 -5.07
CA ILE A 34 1.87 15.23 -3.69
C ILE A 34 2.96 15.90 -2.84
N VAL A 35 2.92 17.22 -2.75
CA VAL A 35 3.59 17.96 -1.69
C VAL A 35 2.76 17.72 -0.44
N VAL A 36 3.11 16.68 0.32
CA VAL A 36 2.56 16.52 1.67
C VAL A 36 3.33 17.48 2.55
N ASP A 37 2.69 18.59 2.90
CA ASP A 37 3.23 19.53 3.87
C ASP A 37 3.59 18.80 5.16
N ALA A 38 4.79 19.05 5.65
CA ALA A 38 5.43 18.36 6.75
C ALA A 38 5.43 19.27 7.97
N GLN A 39 4.26 19.64 8.47
CA GLN A 39 4.14 20.34 9.75
C GLN A 39 2.73 20.10 10.29
N ASP A 40 2.64 19.42 11.44
CA ASP A 40 1.48 19.52 12.35
C ASP A 40 1.71 18.84 13.72
N TYR A 41 2.95 18.43 14.04
CA TYR A 41 3.27 17.92 15.37
C TYR A 41 4.20 18.88 16.11
N LEU A 42 3.70 19.41 17.23
CA LEU A 42 4.55 20.02 18.24
C LEU A 42 5.43 18.92 18.90
N PRO A 43 6.63 19.26 19.42
CA PRO A 43 7.53 18.28 20.03
C PRO A 43 6.96 17.50 21.22
N ASP A 44 5.84 17.95 21.79
CA ASP A 44 5.12 17.30 22.89
C ASP A 44 3.97 16.37 22.43
N GLY A 45 3.75 16.24 21.12
CA GLY A 45 2.75 15.36 20.55
C GLY A 45 1.31 15.90 20.59
N THR A 46 1.12 17.19 20.89
CA THR A 46 -0.18 17.86 20.72
C THR A 46 -0.36 18.36 19.28
N VAL A 47 -1.62 18.39 18.83
CA VAL A 47 -2.02 18.90 17.52
C VAL A 47 -2.08 20.43 17.59
N ALA A 48 -1.35 21.12 16.71
CA ALA A 48 -1.53 22.55 16.56
C ALA A 48 -2.95 22.80 15.99
N ALA A 49 -3.73 23.65 16.64
CA ALA A 49 -5.03 24.08 16.11
C ALA A 49 -4.80 24.84 14.81
N VAL A 50 -5.32 24.32 13.69
CA VAL A 50 -5.34 25.04 12.41
C VAL A 50 -6.34 26.19 12.54
N PRO A 51 -5.94 27.46 12.34
CA PRO A 51 -6.90 28.54 12.24
C PRO A 51 -7.66 28.39 10.93
N ILE A 52 -8.97 28.22 11.02
CA ILE A 52 -9.88 28.36 9.87
C ILE A 52 -9.75 29.81 9.41
N GLY A 53 -9.22 30.02 8.21
CA GLY A 53 -9.11 31.35 7.62
C GLY A 53 -10.49 31.96 7.40
N ASP A 54 -10.76 33.06 8.12
CA ASP A 54 -11.85 33.98 7.82
C ASP A 54 -11.62 34.59 6.43
N GLY A 55 -12.49 34.28 5.47
CA GLY A 55 -12.35 34.86 4.14
C GLY A 55 -13.29 34.33 3.07
N VAL A 56 -14.60 34.47 3.26
CA VAL A 56 -15.56 34.93 2.24
C VAL A 56 -16.92 35.21 2.91
N ASN A 57 -17.07 36.41 3.46
CA ASN A 57 -18.39 37.02 3.60
C ASN A 57 -18.79 37.57 2.22
N GLY A 58 -19.70 36.86 1.55
CA GLY A 58 -20.39 37.31 0.35
C GLY A 58 -21.83 36.83 0.45
N ASP A 59 -22.74 37.79 0.57
CA ASP A 59 -24.15 37.62 0.88
C ASP A 59 -24.89 36.52 0.10
N LEU A 60 -25.47 35.58 0.84
CA LEU A 60 -26.80 35.06 0.54
C LEU A 60 -27.66 35.21 1.79
N ALA A 61 -28.15 36.42 1.98
CA ALA A 61 -29.22 36.71 2.92
C ALA A 61 -30.49 35.96 2.52
N GLY A 62 -30.78 34.88 3.25
CA GLY A 62 -32.08 34.22 3.32
C GLY A 62 -32.26 33.58 4.69
N LYS A 63 -32.96 34.25 5.61
CA LYS A 63 -33.42 33.69 6.90
C LYS A 63 -34.85 33.11 6.73
N PRO A 64 -35.39 32.32 7.69
CA PRO A 64 -34.77 31.43 8.69
C PRO A 64 -35.46 30.04 8.73
N GLY A 65 -34.88 29.07 9.45
CA GLY A 65 -35.65 27.89 9.91
C GLY A 65 -35.00 26.55 9.58
N GLY A 66 -34.23 26.05 10.53
CA GLY A 66 -33.70 24.70 10.53
C GLY A 66 -32.77 24.57 11.72
N GLU A 67 -33.26 23.94 12.79
CA GLU A 67 -32.43 23.49 13.90
C GLU A 67 -31.17 22.82 13.38
N ALA A 68 -30.02 23.14 13.97
CA ALA A 68 -28.87 22.27 13.90
C ALA A 68 -29.32 20.89 14.42
N PRO A 69 -29.15 19.79 13.68
CA PRO A 69 -29.61 18.49 14.14
C PRO A 69 -28.92 18.18 15.45
N SER A 70 -29.74 17.90 16.46
CA SER A 70 -29.32 17.52 17.78
C SER A 70 -28.49 16.25 17.73
N SER A 71 -27.50 16.20 18.60
CA SER A 71 -26.63 15.07 18.85
C SER A 71 -27.41 13.89 19.46
N ALA A 72 -28.11 13.08 18.66
CA ALA A 72 -28.69 11.81 19.13
C ALA A 72 -29.16 10.81 18.05
N ASP A 73 -28.82 10.93 16.76
CA ASP A 73 -29.29 9.95 15.76
C ASP A 73 -28.17 9.01 15.28
N GLY A 74 -28.24 7.77 15.78
CA GLY A 74 -27.87 6.54 15.08
C GLY A 74 -26.38 6.30 14.79
N LEU A 75 -25.87 5.16 15.27
CA LEU A 75 -24.70 4.49 14.71
C LEU A 75 -24.72 4.64 13.18
N LEU A 76 -23.63 5.12 12.57
CA LEU A 76 -23.61 5.43 11.14
C LEU A 76 -23.84 4.14 10.34
N ALA A 77 -25.10 3.84 10.00
CA ALA A 77 -25.47 2.61 9.31
C ALA A 77 -25.03 2.73 7.84
N LEU A 78 -23.81 2.27 7.57
CA LEU A 78 -23.30 2.12 6.22
C LEU A 78 -24.09 0.98 5.55
N THR A 79 -24.54 1.24 4.32
CA THR A 79 -25.23 0.25 3.48
C THR A 79 -24.20 -0.53 2.65
N ASP A 80 -24.62 -1.31 1.66
CA ASP A 80 -23.74 -2.07 0.74
C ASP A 80 -22.93 -1.14 -0.19
N GLY A 81 -22.10 -0.26 0.39
CA GLY A 81 -21.07 0.57 -0.24
C GLY A 81 -21.53 1.58 -1.29
N GLY A 82 -21.06 2.83 -1.21
CA GLY A 82 -21.24 3.77 -2.31
C GLY A 82 -21.01 5.24 -2.00
N GLU A 83 -21.30 6.08 -3.00
CA GLU A 83 -21.14 7.54 -2.94
C GLU A 83 -21.93 8.17 -1.79
N ALA A 84 -23.16 7.71 -1.54
CA ALA A 84 -24.01 8.27 -0.48
C ALA A 84 -23.41 8.05 0.93
N ASP A 85 -22.85 6.88 1.18
CA ASP A 85 -22.20 6.57 2.46
C ASP A 85 -20.87 7.31 2.62
N ALA A 86 -20.13 7.50 1.52
CA ALA A 86 -18.95 8.35 1.50
C ALA A 86 -19.28 9.82 1.84
N VAL A 87 -20.39 10.35 1.32
CA VAL A 87 -20.88 11.69 1.68
C VAL A 87 -21.22 11.78 3.16
N LYS A 88 -21.91 10.77 3.73
CA LYS A 88 -22.20 10.72 5.17
C LYS A 88 -20.92 10.74 5.98
N LEU A 89 -19.94 9.89 5.65
CA LEU A 89 -18.64 9.85 6.32
C LEU A 89 -17.95 11.21 6.27
N CYS A 90 -17.90 11.86 5.11
CA CYS A 90 -17.22 13.14 4.95
C CYS A 90 -17.89 14.33 5.64
N ARG A 91 -19.13 14.17 6.11
CA ARG A 91 -19.87 15.15 6.92
C ARG A 91 -19.93 14.80 8.39
N SER A 92 -19.36 13.66 8.79
CA SER A 92 -19.43 13.15 10.15
C SER A 92 -18.41 13.80 11.07
N ASN A 93 -18.66 13.72 12.37
CA ASN A 93 -17.64 14.00 13.38
C ASN A 93 -16.68 12.80 13.49
N TYR A 94 -15.43 12.97 13.04
CA TYR A 94 -14.44 11.88 12.97
C TYR A 94 -14.00 11.35 14.35
N ALA A 95 -14.03 12.20 15.38
CA ALA A 95 -13.77 11.76 16.75
C ALA A 95 -14.82 10.73 17.21
N THR A 96 -16.07 10.93 16.80
CA THR A 96 -17.19 10.03 17.07
C THR A 96 -17.14 8.78 16.20
N LEU A 97 -16.77 8.91 14.92
CA LEU A 97 -16.64 7.78 13.99
C LEU A 97 -15.64 6.73 14.46
N ARG A 98 -14.54 7.14 15.10
CA ARG A 98 -13.53 6.22 15.66
C ARG A 98 -14.17 5.14 16.53
N ASP A 99 -15.17 5.51 17.31
CA ASP A 99 -15.76 4.64 18.34
C ASP A 99 -17.12 4.05 17.90
N GLN A 100 -17.68 4.49 16.77
CA GLN A 100 -19.08 4.22 16.38
C GLN A 100 -19.26 3.67 14.97
N LEU A 101 -18.19 3.30 14.27
CA LEU A 101 -18.32 2.60 13.00
C LEU A 101 -18.96 1.20 13.21
N PRO A 102 -19.95 0.80 12.38
CA PRO A 102 -20.56 -0.53 12.45
C PRO A 102 -19.52 -1.65 12.47
N SER A 103 -19.80 -2.74 13.19
CA SER A 103 -18.93 -3.91 13.20
C SER A 103 -18.93 -4.60 11.83
N GLY A 104 -17.78 -4.63 11.17
CA GLY A 104 -17.62 -5.23 9.85
C GLY A 104 -18.11 -4.34 8.69
N GLY A 105 -18.20 -4.92 7.50
CA GLY A 105 -18.62 -4.23 6.27
C GLY A 105 -17.45 -3.73 5.40
N THR A 106 -17.81 -3.29 4.20
CA THR A 106 -16.88 -2.73 3.22
C THR A 106 -17.42 -1.43 2.64
N LEU A 107 -16.54 -0.49 2.31
CA LEU A 107 -16.90 0.71 1.56
C LEU A 107 -15.98 0.86 0.34
N PHE A 108 -16.57 0.85 -0.86
CA PHE A 108 -15.83 0.75 -2.12
C PHE A 108 -14.81 -0.39 -2.15
N GLY A 109 -15.16 -1.53 -1.53
CA GLY A 109 -14.29 -2.70 -1.41
C GLY A 109 -13.24 -2.62 -0.29
N HIS A 110 -13.02 -1.46 0.34
CA HIS A 110 -12.11 -1.35 1.48
C HIS A 110 -12.68 -2.05 2.70
N LEU A 111 -11.82 -2.80 3.39
CA LEU A 111 -12.16 -3.47 4.65
C LEU A 111 -12.08 -2.50 5.83
N ARG A 112 -13.00 -2.64 6.78
CA ARG A 112 -12.98 -1.87 8.02
C ARG A 112 -11.65 -2.03 8.74
N SER A 113 -11.09 -0.90 9.18
CA SER A 113 -9.80 -0.83 9.86
C SER A 113 -9.93 0.03 11.11
N ASP A 114 -9.95 -0.63 12.28
CA ASP A 114 -9.99 0.06 13.56
C ASP A 114 -8.77 0.94 13.78
N GLU A 115 -9.00 2.11 14.35
CA GLU A 115 -7.89 2.94 14.78
C GLU A 115 -7.20 2.32 15.99
N ALA A 116 -5.89 2.14 15.87
CA ALA A 116 -5.08 1.62 16.95
C ALA A 116 -5.13 2.58 18.16
N PRO A 117 -5.35 2.05 19.38
CA PRO A 117 -5.27 2.89 20.57
C PRO A 117 -3.85 3.43 20.71
N ARG A 118 -3.70 4.70 21.11
CA ARG A 118 -2.39 5.37 21.19
C ARG A 118 -1.36 4.61 22.03
N SER A 119 -1.80 3.90 23.05
CA SER A 119 -0.99 3.05 23.93
C SER A 119 -0.38 1.82 23.25
N SER A 120 -0.94 1.38 22.13
CA SER A 120 -0.40 0.28 21.31
C SER A 120 0.65 0.73 20.29
N LEU A 121 0.82 2.04 20.11
CA LEU A 121 1.70 2.64 19.12
C LEU A 121 3.05 3.01 19.73
N VAL A 122 4.12 2.65 19.03
CA VAL A 122 5.51 2.96 19.37
C VAL A 122 6.18 3.72 18.24
N ALA A 123 7.28 4.41 18.56
CA ALA A 123 8.08 5.08 17.54
C ALA A 123 8.65 4.08 16.53
N THR A 124 8.75 4.49 15.27
CA THR A 124 9.47 3.73 14.26
C THR A 124 10.97 3.70 14.56
N PRO A 125 11.73 2.69 14.05
CA PRO A 125 13.16 2.62 14.26
C PRO A 125 13.88 3.92 13.83
N ALA A 126 14.89 4.32 14.59
CA ALA A 126 15.59 5.58 14.35
C ALA A 126 16.13 5.65 12.91
N GLY A 127 15.83 6.76 12.24
CA GLY A 127 16.22 7.00 10.85
C GLY A 127 15.42 6.23 9.81
N PHE A 128 14.57 5.26 10.16
CA PHE A 128 13.71 4.57 9.19
C PHE A 128 12.58 5.47 8.69
N GLY A 129 11.87 6.11 9.62
CA GLY A 129 10.76 7.01 9.33
C GLY A 129 11.09 8.48 9.63
N GLY A 130 10.06 9.32 9.54
CA GLY A 130 10.01 10.75 9.85
C GLY A 130 8.59 11.25 9.63
N GLY A 131 8.26 12.50 9.98
CA GLY A 131 6.95 13.14 9.71
C GLY A 131 5.74 12.19 9.75
N ASN A 132 5.32 11.70 8.57
CA ASN A 132 4.14 10.86 8.34
C ASN A 132 4.30 9.36 8.66
N CYS A 133 5.51 8.92 9.02
CA CYS A 133 5.84 7.58 9.49
C CYS A 133 6.63 7.64 10.81
N SER A 134 6.07 8.33 11.81
CA SER A 134 6.66 8.41 13.15
C SER A 134 6.24 7.27 14.08
N LEU A 135 5.05 6.69 13.86
CA LEU A 135 4.45 5.69 14.73
C LEU A 135 4.01 4.44 13.96
N ILE A 136 4.15 3.28 14.62
CA ILE A 136 3.64 1.97 14.18
C ILE A 136 3.12 1.21 15.39
N HIS A 137 2.30 0.19 15.17
CA HIS A 137 1.86 -0.71 16.22
C HIS A 137 3.05 -1.52 16.77
N ALA A 138 3.10 -1.68 18.10
CA ALA A 138 4.17 -2.40 18.81
C ALA A 138 4.42 -3.83 18.28
N SER A 139 3.38 -4.53 17.82
CA SER A 139 3.48 -5.88 17.26
C SER A 139 4.27 -5.93 15.94
N ALA A 140 4.26 -4.85 15.17
CA ALA A 140 5.01 -4.72 13.91
C ALA A 140 6.45 -4.24 14.12
N ALA A 141 6.75 -3.52 15.21
CA ALA A 141 8.05 -2.87 15.42
C ALA A 141 9.23 -3.86 15.48
N GLY A 142 9.04 -4.99 16.16
CA GLY A 142 10.05 -6.05 16.22
C GLY A 142 10.30 -6.70 14.85
N ALA A 143 9.23 -6.93 14.09
CA ALA A 143 9.33 -7.48 12.74
C ALA A 143 10.04 -6.53 11.77
N LEU A 144 9.69 -5.23 11.82
CA LEU A 144 10.34 -4.20 11.02
C LEU A 144 11.85 -4.11 11.32
N SER A 145 12.24 -4.13 12.60
CA SER A 145 13.65 -4.12 12.99
C SER A 145 14.42 -5.31 12.42
N ARG A 146 13.83 -6.53 12.46
CA ARG A 146 14.44 -7.72 11.85
C ARG A 146 14.53 -7.62 10.33
N MET A 147 13.50 -7.07 9.68
CA MET A 147 13.49 -6.88 8.23
C MET A 147 14.58 -5.90 7.78
N LEU A 148 14.75 -4.78 8.48
CA LEU A 148 15.80 -3.80 8.21
C LEU A 148 17.20 -4.38 8.43
N ALA A 149 17.38 -5.19 9.47
CA ALA A 149 18.64 -5.90 9.71
C ALA A 149 18.96 -6.90 8.59
N ALA A 150 17.96 -7.64 8.10
CA ALA A 150 18.12 -8.56 6.98
C ALA A 150 18.43 -7.83 5.68
N ALA A 151 17.72 -6.73 5.37
CA ALA A 151 18.03 -5.88 4.23
C ALA A 151 19.49 -5.41 4.27
N ARG A 152 19.98 -5.01 5.45
CA ARG A 152 21.37 -4.57 5.62
C ARG A 152 22.39 -5.69 5.39
N ALA A 153 22.05 -6.93 5.78
CA ALA A 153 22.92 -8.08 5.57
C ALA A 153 22.93 -8.54 4.10
N ASP A 154 21.79 -8.47 3.42
CA ASP A 154 21.61 -8.92 2.04
C ASP A 154 22.16 -7.88 1.05
N ASP A 155 21.79 -6.60 1.21
CA ASP A 155 22.23 -5.48 0.40
C ASP A 155 22.29 -4.17 1.22
N PRO A 156 23.49 -3.75 1.68
CA PRO A 156 23.66 -2.52 2.44
C PRO A 156 23.23 -1.24 1.71
N ALA A 157 23.17 -1.23 0.37
CA ALA A 157 22.69 -0.08 -0.39
C ALA A 157 21.16 0.02 -0.32
N VAL A 158 20.46 -1.10 -0.49
CA VAL A 158 19.00 -1.18 -0.29
C VAL A 158 18.62 -0.74 1.12
N ALA A 159 19.31 -1.26 2.15
CA ALA A 159 19.00 -0.91 3.53
C ALA A 159 19.19 0.59 3.84
N ARG A 160 20.21 1.23 3.25
CA ARG A 160 20.42 2.68 3.39
C ARG A 160 19.37 3.49 2.66
N ALA A 161 18.92 3.00 1.50
CA ALA A 161 17.91 3.66 0.68
C ALA A 161 16.49 3.49 1.23
N MET A 162 16.19 2.38 1.90
CA MET A 162 14.85 2.09 2.43
C MET A 162 14.44 3.09 3.51
N MET A 163 13.21 3.59 3.39
CA MET A 163 12.57 4.46 4.38
C MET A 163 11.06 4.20 4.45
N GLY A 164 10.43 4.57 5.57
CA GLY A 164 8.98 4.67 5.68
C GLY A 164 8.51 6.06 5.27
N ILE A 165 7.57 6.12 4.31
CA ILE A 165 6.92 7.36 3.85
C ILE A 165 5.71 7.67 4.74
N SER A 166 4.82 6.69 4.94
CA SER A 166 3.66 6.82 5.81
C SER A 166 3.44 5.56 6.64
N CYS A 167 3.11 5.73 7.92
CA CYS A 167 2.83 4.63 8.85
C CYS A 167 1.48 4.84 9.54
N TYR A 168 1.41 4.86 10.88
CA TYR A 168 0.13 5.13 11.54
C TYR A 168 -0.49 6.47 11.10
N ARG A 169 -1.79 6.45 10.84
CA ARG A 169 -2.59 7.62 10.45
C ARG A 169 -3.96 7.54 11.12
N SER A 170 -4.31 8.53 11.95
CA SER A 170 -5.61 8.60 12.60
C SER A 170 -6.76 8.64 11.58
N ILE A 171 -7.97 8.26 12.00
CA ILE A 171 -9.17 8.33 11.17
C ILE A 171 -9.45 9.77 10.74
N GLU A 172 -9.26 10.73 11.65
CA GLU A 172 -9.41 12.16 11.36
C GLU A 172 -8.46 12.61 10.26
N ARG A 173 -7.19 12.23 10.34
CA ARG A 173 -6.22 12.55 9.29
C ARG A 173 -6.54 11.84 7.98
N GLN A 174 -7.01 10.59 8.04
CA GLN A 174 -7.46 9.88 6.86
C GLN A 174 -8.65 10.60 6.20
N ALA A 175 -9.56 11.16 6.98
CA ALA A 175 -10.68 11.92 6.47
C ALA A 175 -10.24 13.17 5.72
N ALA A 176 -9.26 13.92 6.24
CA ALA A 176 -8.71 15.08 5.53
C ALA A 176 -8.14 14.72 4.13
N LEU A 177 -7.59 13.51 3.98
CA LEU A 177 -7.08 13.01 2.69
C LEU A 177 -8.20 12.54 1.75
N PHE A 178 -9.16 11.78 2.27
CA PHE A 178 -10.24 11.20 1.48
C PHE A 178 -11.29 12.23 1.09
N CYS A 179 -11.71 13.06 2.05
CA CYS A 179 -12.77 14.04 1.92
C CYS A 179 -12.33 15.37 1.31
N ASN A 180 -11.15 15.39 0.66
CA ASN A 180 -10.65 16.57 -0.03
C ASN A 180 -11.55 16.93 -1.23
N ALA A 181 -12.16 18.12 -1.17
CA ALA A 181 -13.17 18.57 -2.12
C ALA A 181 -12.67 18.59 -3.57
N ASP A 182 -11.44 19.06 -3.82
CA ASP A 182 -10.88 19.14 -5.17
C ASP A 182 -10.69 17.75 -5.78
N ARG A 183 -10.20 16.80 -4.99
CA ARG A 183 -10.03 15.41 -5.44
C ARG A 183 -11.38 14.78 -5.74
N ILE A 184 -12.38 14.97 -4.86
CA ILE A 184 -13.74 14.46 -5.07
C ILE A 184 -14.35 15.08 -6.32
N ALA A 185 -14.24 16.39 -6.51
CA ALA A 185 -14.75 17.07 -7.71
C ALA A 185 -14.09 16.52 -8.99
N SER A 186 -12.82 16.17 -8.93
CA SER A 186 -12.08 15.62 -10.08
C SER A 186 -12.42 14.18 -10.43
N ARG A 187 -12.68 13.30 -9.44
CA ARG A 187 -12.73 11.84 -9.68
C ARG A 187 -13.87 11.09 -9.00
N GLY A 188 -14.74 11.78 -8.25
CA GLY A 188 -15.78 11.18 -7.41
C GLY A 188 -15.22 10.42 -6.21
N TYR A 189 -16.10 9.96 -5.30
CA TYR A 189 -15.65 9.21 -4.13
C TYR A 189 -15.12 7.82 -4.52
N ALA A 190 -15.75 7.14 -5.47
CA ALA A 190 -15.28 5.84 -5.96
C ALA A 190 -13.90 5.94 -6.65
N GLY A 191 -13.66 6.98 -7.46
CA GLY A 191 -12.34 7.21 -8.06
C GLY A 191 -11.28 7.60 -7.03
N GLN A 192 -11.67 8.27 -5.95
CA GLN A 192 -10.81 8.58 -4.82
C GLN A 192 -10.46 7.32 -4.03
N ALA A 193 -11.44 6.46 -3.80
CA ALA A 193 -11.28 5.19 -3.10
C ALA A 193 -10.31 4.23 -3.81
N ARG A 194 -10.02 4.42 -5.10
CA ARG A 194 -8.99 3.63 -5.79
C ARG A 194 -7.56 3.86 -5.28
N TRP A 195 -7.30 4.94 -4.54
CA TRP A 195 -5.97 5.35 -4.08
C TRP A 195 -5.93 5.86 -2.65
N VAL A 196 -7.07 6.28 -2.11
CA VAL A 196 -7.18 6.82 -0.77
C VAL A 196 -8.36 6.15 -0.10
N ALA A 197 -8.11 5.34 0.93
CA ALA A 197 -9.18 4.66 1.65
C ALA A 197 -10.13 5.65 2.35
N PRO A 198 -11.43 5.34 2.46
CA PRO A 198 -12.35 6.09 3.30
C PRO A 198 -11.90 6.13 4.78
N PRO A 199 -12.28 7.17 5.56
CA PRO A 199 -11.97 7.22 6.99
C PRO A 199 -12.61 6.04 7.73
N GLY A 200 -11.82 5.34 8.56
CA GLY A 200 -12.24 4.09 9.22
C GLY A 200 -12.05 2.81 8.40
N PHE A 201 -11.57 2.94 7.16
CA PHE A 201 -11.33 1.83 6.23
C PHE A 201 -9.88 1.79 5.72
N SER A 202 -8.98 2.58 6.33
CA SER A 202 -7.57 2.65 5.98
C SER A 202 -6.73 1.75 6.88
N GLU A 203 -5.94 0.85 6.28
CA GLU A 203 -5.04 -0.03 7.05
C GLU A 203 -4.02 0.77 7.87
N HIS A 204 -3.67 2.00 7.48
CA HIS A 204 -2.80 2.88 8.26
C HIS A 204 -3.37 3.22 9.64
N SER A 205 -4.70 3.25 9.80
CA SER A 205 -5.32 3.53 11.11
C SER A 205 -5.01 2.44 12.13
N THR A 206 -4.75 1.21 11.67
CA THR A 206 -4.33 0.10 12.55
C THR A 206 -2.88 0.22 13.06
N GLY A 207 -2.08 1.12 12.46
CA GLY A 207 -0.64 1.21 12.72
C GLY A 207 0.18 0.00 12.24
N LEU A 208 -0.45 -0.97 11.55
CA LEU A 208 0.20 -2.17 11.01
C LEU A 208 0.63 -2.00 9.55
N ALA A 209 0.13 -0.99 8.85
CA ALA A 209 0.50 -0.68 7.48
C ALA A 209 1.64 0.35 7.40
N ILE A 210 2.52 0.14 6.42
CA ILE A 210 3.66 1.00 6.11
C ILE A 210 3.72 1.18 4.60
N ASP A 211 3.74 2.45 4.18
CA ASP A 211 4.17 2.84 2.84
C ASP A 211 5.68 2.94 2.83
N PHE A 212 6.32 2.03 2.11
CA PHE A 212 7.76 2.02 1.93
C PHE A 212 8.19 2.90 0.76
N GLY A 213 9.38 3.48 0.88
CA GLY A 213 9.99 4.30 -0.15
C GLY A 213 11.49 4.12 -0.23
N SER A 214 12.04 4.80 -1.23
CA SER A 214 13.47 5.00 -1.40
C SER A 214 13.82 6.46 -1.13
N ARG A 215 14.94 6.69 -0.45
CA ARG A 215 15.45 8.05 -0.15
C ARG A 215 15.77 8.87 -1.40
N ASN A 216 15.93 8.23 -2.56
CA ASN A 216 16.11 8.93 -3.82
C ASN A 216 14.83 9.67 -4.28
N GLY A 217 13.65 9.32 -3.74
CA GLY A 217 12.37 9.95 -4.06
C GLY A 217 11.77 9.59 -5.42
N ASN A 218 12.54 9.03 -6.36
CA ASN A 218 12.21 8.97 -7.79
C ASN A 218 10.88 8.26 -8.14
N CYS A 219 10.49 7.26 -7.36
CA CYS A 219 9.30 6.44 -7.60
C CYS A 219 8.46 6.24 -6.33
N ASN A 220 8.57 7.14 -5.35
CA ASN A 220 7.84 6.99 -4.09
C ASN A 220 6.34 7.17 -4.31
N LEU A 221 5.53 6.26 -3.76
CA LEU A 221 4.06 6.22 -3.90
C LEU A 221 3.57 6.16 -5.36
N GLU A 222 4.40 5.60 -6.24
CA GLU A 222 4.11 5.43 -7.66
C GLU A 222 4.31 3.98 -8.08
N GLN A 223 3.59 3.53 -9.11
CA GLN A 223 3.66 2.12 -9.55
C GLN A 223 5.07 1.72 -10.04
N CYS A 224 5.88 2.68 -10.48
CA CYS A 224 7.27 2.42 -10.85
C CYS A 224 8.15 1.97 -9.67
N PHE A 225 7.70 2.14 -8.41
CA PHE A 225 8.39 1.62 -7.23
C PHE A 225 8.62 0.11 -7.30
N LYS A 226 7.77 -0.63 -8.02
CA LYS A 226 7.95 -2.07 -8.25
C LYS A 226 9.30 -2.43 -8.88
N ASN A 227 9.93 -1.48 -9.57
CA ASN A 227 11.23 -1.62 -10.22
C ASN A 227 12.38 -0.99 -9.41
N ASP A 228 12.08 -0.17 -8.39
CA ASP A 228 13.10 0.39 -7.50
C ASP A 228 13.81 -0.75 -6.73
N PRO A 229 15.13 -0.66 -6.46
CA PRO A 229 15.84 -1.67 -5.68
C PRO A 229 15.17 -2.00 -4.32
N VAL A 230 14.64 -1.00 -3.62
CA VAL A 230 13.91 -1.20 -2.36
C VAL A 230 12.61 -1.96 -2.61
N GLY A 231 11.82 -1.55 -3.61
CA GLY A 231 10.55 -2.20 -3.94
C GLY A 231 10.72 -3.66 -4.37
N ARG A 232 11.75 -3.97 -5.18
CA ARG A 232 12.08 -5.35 -5.56
C ARG A 232 12.49 -6.19 -4.35
N TRP A 233 13.35 -5.65 -3.48
CA TRP A 233 13.76 -6.36 -2.27
C TRP A 233 12.55 -6.67 -1.37
N LEU A 234 11.64 -5.71 -1.17
CA LEU A 234 10.43 -5.92 -0.37
C LEU A 234 9.53 -7.00 -0.96
N LYS A 235 9.30 -6.99 -2.28
CA LYS A 235 8.48 -7.98 -2.97
C LYS A 235 8.96 -9.41 -2.70
N GLU A 236 10.28 -9.61 -2.67
CA GLU A 236 10.90 -10.92 -2.47
C GLU A 236 11.00 -11.32 -0.98
N ASN A 237 11.16 -10.35 -0.07
CA ASN A 237 11.62 -10.62 1.29
C ASN A 237 10.62 -10.27 2.40
N ALA A 238 9.72 -9.30 2.19
CA ALA A 238 8.88 -8.75 3.25
C ALA A 238 8.03 -9.81 3.98
N ARG A 239 7.53 -10.80 3.23
CA ARG A 239 6.72 -11.91 3.78
C ARG A 239 7.46 -12.74 4.84
N ARG A 240 8.78 -12.88 4.75
CA ARG A 240 9.62 -13.60 5.75
C ARG A 240 9.52 -12.96 7.14
N PHE A 241 9.15 -11.69 7.20
CA PHE A 241 9.00 -10.90 8.41
C PHE A 241 7.53 -10.62 8.74
N GLY A 242 6.57 -11.22 8.02
CA GLY A 242 5.13 -11.05 8.26
C GLY A 242 4.55 -9.79 7.62
N PHE A 243 5.27 -9.11 6.73
CA PHE A 243 4.76 -7.98 5.95
C PHE A 243 4.26 -8.47 4.59
N HIS A 244 3.00 -8.19 4.28
CA HIS A 244 2.33 -8.60 3.06
C HIS A 244 1.99 -7.35 2.23
N LEU A 245 2.22 -7.42 0.93
CA LEU A 245 1.72 -6.41 -0.01
C LEU A 245 0.19 -6.45 0.00
N SER A 246 -0.47 -5.39 0.45
CA SER A 246 -1.93 -5.41 0.63
C SER A 246 -2.68 -5.29 -0.69
N PHE A 247 -2.16 -4.49 -1.62
CA PHE A 247 -2.84 -4.16 -2.87
C PHE A 247 -2.00 -4.57 -4.10
N PRO A 248 -1.95 -5.87 -4.45
CA PRO A 248 -1.29 -6.35 -5.67
C PRO A 248 -2.05 -5.95 -6.94
N GLU A 249 -1.43 -6.16 -8.11
CA GLU A 249 -2.11 -6.03 -9.40
C GLU A 249 -3.37 -6.94 -9.42
N GLY A 250 -4.51 -6.40 -9.84
CA GLY A 250 -5.79 -7.13 -9.85
C GLY A 250 -6.39 -7.36 -8.46
N ASN A 251 -6.01 -6.59 -7.44
CA ASN A 251 -6.55 -6.67 -6.09
C ASN A 251 -8.09 -6.71 -6.06
N PRO A 252 -8.72 -7.72 -5.39
CA PRO A 252 -10.17 -7.91 -5.41
C PRO A 252 -10.97 -6.81 -4.69
N GLN A 253 -10.33 -6.01 -3.82
CA GLN A 253 -10.97 -4.85 -3.20
C GLN A 253 -11.17 -3.69 -4.18
N GLY A 254 -10.62 -3.74 -5.40
CA GLY A 254 -10.72 -2.66 -6.38
C GLY A 254 -9.80 -1.45 -6.12
N VAL A 255 -9.01 -1.50 -5.04
CA VAL A 255 -7.89 -0.57 -4.80
C VAL A 255 -6.83 -0.80 -5.88
N SER A 256 -6.24 0.29 -6.38
CA SER A 256 -5.20 0.24 -7.40
C SER A 256 -3.98 -0.51 -6.91
N PHE A 257 -3.12 -0.92 -7.84
CA PHE A 257 -1.85 -1.56 -7.47
C PHE A 257 -0.93 -0.57 -6.75
N GLU A 258 -0.54 -0.92 -5.51
CA GLU A 258 0.29 -0.08 -4.63
C GLU A 258 1.54 -0.87 -4.20
N PRO A 259 2.60 -0.96 -5.03
CA PRO A 259 3.81 -1.73 -4.73
C PRO A 259 4.58 -1.29 -3.48
N TRP A 260 4.22 -0.15 -2.89
CA TRP A 260 4.83 0.42 -1.70
C TRP A 260 4.09 0.06 -0.41
N HIS A 261 2.81 -0.34 -0.47
CA HIS A 261 1.95 -0.48 0.71
C HIS A 261 1.99 -1.91 1.27
N TYR A 262 2.65 -2.09 2.42
CA TYR A 262 2.75 -3.38 3.09
C TYR A 262 2.11 -3.36 4.48
N ARG A 263 1.30 -4.37 4.77
CA ARG A 263 0.68 -4.59 6.08
C ARG A 263 1.34 -5.74 6.83
N TYR A 264 1.64 -5.52 8.10
CA TYR A 264 2.03 -6.57 9.02
C TYR A 264 0.83 -7.43 9.41
N VAL A 265 0.93 -8.75 9.18
CA VAL A 265 -0.12 -9.73 9.51
C VAL A 265 0.31 -10.77 10.55
N GLY A 266 1.54 -10.67 11.07
CA GLY A 266 2.13 -11.66 11.96
C GLY A 266 2.73 -12.87 11.21
N GLY A 267 3.16 -13.89 11.96
CA GLY A 267 3.57 -15.19 11.39
C GLY A 267 4.92 -15.25 10.65
N GLY A 268 5.71 -14.16 10.62
CA GLY A 268 7.03 -14.17 9.99
C GLY A 268 8.05 -15.01 10.76
N SER A 269 8.68 -15.99 10.10
CA SER A 269 9.70 -16.87 10.71
C SER A 269 10.97 -16.11 11.14
N GLY A 270 11.23 -14.92 10.59
CA GLY A 270 12.39 -14.09 10.93
C GLY A 270 13.74 -14.70 10.54
N VAL A 271 13.75 -15.85 9.84
CA VAL A 271 14.97 -16.55 9.46
C VAL A 271 15.69 -15.74 8.37
N VAL A 272 16.89 -15.27 8.70
CA VAL A 272 17.83 -14.66 7.75
C VAL A 272 18.41 -15.81 6.91
N SER A 273 17.87 -16.03 5.71
CA SER A 273 18.43 -16.99 4.77
C SER A 273 19.76 -16.44 4.26
N ARG A 274 20.87 -16.90 4.84
CA ARG A 274 22.20 -16.63 4.27
C ARG A 274 22.27 -17.25 2.88
N ASN A 275 22.52 -16.41 1.87
CA ASN A 275 22.93 -16.75 0.51
C ASN A 275 22.36 -18.04 -0.09
N ARG A 276 21.40 -17.90 -1.01
CA ARG A 276 21.25 -18.86 -2.10
C ARG A 276 21.65 -18.18 -3.41
N ARG A 277 22.95 -18.14 -3.70
CA ARG A 277 23.39 -18.17 -5.10
C ARG A 277 23.04 -19.57 -5.59
N ILE A 278 21.92 -19.71 -6.27
CA ILE A 278 21.71 -20.87 -7.13
C ILE A 278 22.47 -20.53 -8.41
N SER A 279 23.73 -20.97 -8.48
CA SER A 279 24.32 -21.28 -9.78
C SER A 279 23.65 -22.56 -10.26
N GLU A 280 23.10 -22.51 -11.46
CA GLU A 280 22.75 -23.67 -12.27
C GLU A 280 23.97 -24.59 -12.40
N GLU A 281 23.85 -25.82 -11.92
CA GLU A 281 24.51 -27.06 -12.39
C GLU A 281 23.95 -28.18 -11.50
N GLU A 282 22.99 -28.96 -12.00
CA GLU A 282 23.28 -30.28 -12.57
C GLU A 282 23.54 -31.34 -11.49
N SER A 283 22.51 -32.11 -11.17
CA SER A 283 22.57 -33.56 -11.36
C SER A 283 21.19 -34.16 -11.10
N VAL A 284 20.61 -34.64 -12.19
CA VAL A 284 19.52 -35.60 -12.19
C VAL A 284 20.04 -36.87 -11.49
N VAL A 285 19.59 -37.11 -10.26
CA VAL A 285 19.62 -38.46 -9.69
C VAL A 285 18.26 -39.07 -9.94
N ARG A 286 18.19 -39.94 -10.96
CA ARG A 286 17.07 -40.86 -11.15
C ARG A 286 17.04 -41.82 -9.96
N PRO A 287 15.88 -42.14 -9.37
CA PRO A 287 15.80 -43.27 -8.47
C PRO A 287 16.01 -44.55 -9.29
N GLU A 288 17.02 -45.32 -8.89
CA GLU A 288 17.25 -46.69 -9.33
C GLU A 288 16.07 -47.54 -8.86
N VAL A 289 15.38 -48.18 -9.81
CA VAL A 289 14.28 -49.11 -9.53
C VAL A 289 14.92 -50.42 -9.10
N GLU A 290 14.87 -50.74 -7.82
CA GLU A 290 15.23 -52.06 -7.30
C GLU A 290 14.34 -53.13 -7.94
N ALA A 291 14.97 -54.21 -8.40
CA ALA A 291 14.35 -55.37 -9.04
C ALA A 291 13.34 -56.08 -8.10
N PRO A 292 12.31 -56.76 -8.65
CA PRO A 292 11.31 -57.42 -7.83
C PRO A 292 11.87 -58.66 -7.14
N ILE A 293 11.59 -58.75 -5.84
CA ILE A 293 11.88 -59.89 -4.99
C ILE A 293 10.88 -61.00 -5.36
N ASP A 294 11.42 -62.15 -5.78
CA ASP A 294 10.68 -63.37 -6.09
C ASP A 294 10.14 -63.99 -4.77
N LEU A 295 8.82 -63.95 -4.57
CA LEU A 295 8.15 -64.62 -3.46
C LEU A 295 7.26 -65.75 -4.00
N PRO A 296 7.34 -66.97 -3.44
CA PRO A 296 6.64 -68.13 -3.97
C PRO A 296 5.12 -68.05 -3.72
N ILE A 297 4.38 -68.29 -4.81
CA ILE A 297 2.93 -68.42 -4.90
C ILE A 297 2.43 -69.53 -3.96
N GLN A 298 1.49 -69.21 -3.07
CA GLN A 298 0.68 -70.21 -2.36
C GLN A 298 -0.57 -70.52 -3.21
N PRO A 299 -0.95 -71.79 -3.39
CA PRO A 299 -2.11 -72.16 -4.19
C PRO A 299 -3.40 -72.04 -3.38
N GLY A 300 -4.39 -71.36 -3.96
CA GLY A 300 -5.75 -71.27 -3.46
C GLY A 300 -6.05 -69.93 -2.80
N ASP A 301 -6.57 -68.99 -3.58
CA ASP A 301 -7.90 -68.45 -3.31
C ASP A 301 -8.38 -67.61 -4.50
N GLU A 302 -9.67 -67.72 -4.72
CA GLU A 302 -10.37 -67.55 -5.98
C GLU A 302 -10.52 -66.10 -6.45
N ILE A 303 -10.62 -66.00 -7.77
CA ILE A 303 -10.95 -64.82 -8.57
C ILE A 303 -12.32 -64.28 -8.16
N PHE A 304 -12.39 -63.00 -7.78
CA PHE A 304 -13.64 -62.23 -7.86
C PHE A 304 -13.36 -60.84 -8.40
N ALA A 305 -13.56 -60.67 -9.71
CA ALA A 305 -13.72 -59.37 -10.35
C ALA A 305 -15.20 -59.00 -10.39
N PRO A 306 -15.58 -57.74 -10.14
CA PRO A 306 -16.81 -57.19 -10.68
C PRO A 306 -16.53 -56.06 -11.70
N PRO A 307 -17.52 -55.74 -12.54
CA PRO A 307 -17.32 -55.44 -13.95
C PRO A 307 -17.15 -53.95 -14.26
N GLU A 308 -16.49 -53.65 -15.37
CA GLU A 308 -16.63 -52.36 -16.04
C GLU A 308 -17.97 -52.31 -16.80
N THR A 309 -18.77 -51.26 -16.59
CA THR A 309 -19.00 -50.16 -17.57
C THR A 309 -20.27 -49.35 -17.23
N ASN A 310 -20.12 -48.04 -17.49
CA ASN A 310 -21.12 -46.95 -17.61
C ASN A 310 -21.69 -46.30 -16.35
#